data_AF-A0A2J0YSK9-F1
#
_entry.id   AF-A0A2J0YSK9-F1
#
_cell.length_a   1.000
_cell.length_b   1.000
_cell.length_c   1.000
_cell.angle_alpha   90.00
_cell.angle_beta   90.00
_cell.angle_gamma   90.00
#
_symmetry.space_group_name_H-M   'P 1'
#
loop_
_entity.id
_entity.type
_entity.pdbx_description
1 polymer ?
#
loop_
_entity_poly.entity_id
_entity_poly.type
_entity_poly.pdbx_seq_one_letter_code
_entity_poly.pdbx_strand_id
1 'polypeptide(L)'
;QGIKDTIRKEPEKFIAYNNGLTITATEGDIIEESGRLFIKSLKDFQIVNGGQTTATIYFSEKDGLDISKVNVMAKINVAKESTIDELEELISNISTFSNAQSRVSKVDLRSRNPQLVQLKGLTESVVTPSGKKWFFERAKG
;
A
#
# COMPACT_ATOMS: atom_id res chain seq x y z
N GLN A 1 8.32 10.38 -6.56
CA GLN A 1 7.56 10.81 -5.37
C GLN A 1 7.79 9.83 -4.24
N GLY A 2 8.39 10.31 -3.14
CA GLY A 2 8.39 9.59 -1.87
C GLY A 2 7.18 9.96 -1.01
N ILE A 3 6.87 9.16 0.02
CA ILE A 3 5.80 9.41 0.99
C ILE A 3 5.87 10.85 1.56
N LYS A 4 7.09 11.34 1.85
CA LYS A 4 7.35 12.70 2.36
C LYS A 4 7.00 13.81 1.34
N ASP A 5 7.15 13.56 0.05
CA ASP A 5 6.78 14.55 -0.99
C ASP A 5 5.26 14.76 -1.00
N THR A 6 4.49 13.68 -0.85
CA THR A 6 3.03 13.74 -0.78
C THR A 6 2.59 14.56 0.42
N ILE A 7 3.19 14.33 1.60
CA ILE A 7 2.91 15.13 2.81
C ILE A 7 3.16 16.62 2.55
N ARG A 8 4.27 16.97 1.90
CA ARG A 8 4.65 18.37 1.68
C ARG A 8 3.79 19.08 0.61
N LYS A 9 3.44 18.38 -0.47
CA LYS A 9 2.86 19.02 -1.67
C LYS A 9 1.36 18.81 -1.80
N GLU A 10 0.88 17.64 -1.43
CA GLU A 10 -0.49 17.17 -1.70
C GLU A 10 -1.00 16.32 -0.52
N PRO A 11 -0.99 16.82 0.72
CA PRO A 11 -1.30 16.02 1.92
C PRO A 11 -2.72 15.45 1.91
N GLU A 12 -3.68 16.14 1.30
CA GLU A 12 -5.05 15.66 1.11
C GLU A 12 -5.14 14.39 0.23
N LYS A 13 -4.15 14.16 -0.64
CA LYS A 13 -4.07 12.96 -1.49
C LYS A 13 -3.34 11.80 -0.82
N PHE A 14 -2.83 11.99 0.40
CA PHE A 14 -2.02 10.99 1.09
C PHE A 14 -2.75 9.65 1.24
N ILE A 15 -4.05 9.68 1.54
CA ILE A 15 -4.89 8.48 1.67
C ILE A 15 -4.97 7.68 0.36
N ALA A 16 -4.87 8.34 -0.80
CA ALA A 16 -4.95 7.70 -2.11
C ALA A 16 -3.59 7.20 -2.63
N TYR A 17 -2.48 7.81 -2.19
CA TYR A 17 -1.13 7.50 -2.69
C TYR A 17 -0.36 6.53 -1.81
N ASN A 18 -0.84 6.23 -0.61
CA ASN A 18 -0.20 5.34 0.34
C ASN A 18 -1.06 4.11 0.62
N ASN A 19 -0.40 2.97 0.87
CA ASN A 19 -1.08 1.70 1.12
C ASN A 19 -1.82 1.63 2.46
N GLY A 20 -1.64 2.63 3.33
CA GLY A 20 -2.26 2.66 4.65
C GLY A 20 -1.47 1.91 5.73
N LEU A 21 -2.19 1.48 6.76
CA LEU A 21 -1.70 0.70 7.89
C LEU A 21 -2.49 -0.61 8.02
N THR A 22 -1.81 -1.68 8.40
CA THR A 22 -2.47 -2.88 8.92
C THR A 22 -2.20 -3.00 10.40
N ILE A 23 -3.28 -3.16 11.16
CA ILE A 23 -3.29 -3.13 12.61
C ILE A 23 -3.92 -4.43 13.12
N THR A 24 -3.35 -4.98 14.18
CA THR A 24 -3.92 -6.07 14.97
C THR A 24 -4.26 -5.55 16.36
N ALA A 25 -5.30 -6.14 16.95
CA ALA A 25 -5.74 -5.91 18.32
C ALA A 25 -6.40 -7.18 18.86
N THR A 26 -6.39 -7.38 20.17
CA THR A 26 -7.05 -8.52 20.84
C THR A 26 -8.52 -8.22 21.14
N GLU A 27 -8.83 -6.96 21.44
CA GLU A 27 -10.18 -6.48 21.71
C GLU A 27 -10.39 -5.10 21.08
N GLY A 28 -11.66 -4.74 20.83
CA GLY A 28 -12.01 -3.45 20.28
C GLY A 28 -13.46 -3.05 20.58
N ASP A 29 -13.62 -1.84 21.10
CA ASP A 29 -14.94 -1.26 21.37
C ASP A 29 -15.30 -0.27 20.26
N ILE A 30 -16.49 -0.45 19.68
CA ILE A 30 -17.05 0.45 18.68
C ILE A 30 -18.27 1.13 19.29
N ILE A 31 -18.35 2.44 19.14
CA ILE A 31 -19.52 3.23 19.52
C ILE A 31 -20.17 3.83 18.28
N GLU A 32 -21.48 4.05 18.35
CA GLU A 32 -22.21 4.77 17.32
C GLU A 32 -22.62 6.13 17.86
N GLU A 33 -22.22 7.20 17.18
CA GLU A 33 -22.62 8.57 17.48
C GLU A 33 -23.12 9.23 16.21
N SER A 34 -24.34 9.79 16.26
CA SER A 34 -24.96 10.49 15.12
C SER A 34 -24.99 9.66 13.82
N GLY A 35 -25.23 8.35 13.93
CA GLY A 35 -25.27 7.43 12.78
C GLY A 35 -23.90 7.08 12.18
N ARG A 36 -22.81 7.38 12.89
CA ARG A 36 -21.44 7.06 12.49
C ARG A 36 -20.77 6.17 13.51
N LEU A 37 -20.02 5.19 13.03
CA LEU A 37 -19.24 4.30 13.88
C LEU A 37 -17.87 4.91 14.19
N PHE A 38 -17.49 4.85 15.46
CA PHE A 38 -16.18 5.27 15.96
C PHE A 38 -15.54 4.16 16.77
N ILE A 39 -14.23 4.04 16.65
CA ILE A 39 -13.44 3.16 17.52
C ILE A 39 -13.23 3.90 18.83
N LYS A 40 -13.82 3.38 19.92
CA LYS A 40 -13.65 3.91 21.27
C LYS A 40 -12.34 3.42 21.88
N SER A 41 -12.00 2.15 21.69
CA SER A 41 -10.80 1.53 22.25
C SER A 41 -10.32 0.37 21.38
N LEU A 42 -9.02 0.09 21.43
CA LEU A 42 -8.39 -1.14 20.95
C LEU A 42 -7.41 -1.62 22.01
N LYS A 43 -7.41 -2.92 22.30
CA LYS A 43 -6.48 -3.55 23.24
C LYS A 43 -5.37 -4.27 22.47
N ASP A 44 -4.15 -4.22 23.01
CA ASP A 44 -2.95 -4.81 22.38
C ASP A 44 -2.75 -4.36 20.93
N PHE A 45 -2.90 -3.04 20.72
CA PHE A 45 -2.74 -2.40 19.42
C PHE A 45 -1.32 -2.60 18.86
N GLN A 46 -1.22 -3.18 17.67
CA GLN A 46 0.05 -3.39 17.00
C GLN A 46 -0.05 -3.08 15.51
N ILE A 47 0.90 -2.29 15.00
CA ILE A 47 1.05 -2.03 13.57
C ILE A 47 1.92 -3.15 12.98
N VAL A 48 1.31 -4.03 12.19
CA VAL A 48 2.00 -5.16 11.55
C VAL A 48 2.41 -4.85 10.10
N ASN A 49 1.83 -3.80 9.51
CA ASN A 49 2.29 -3.24 8.23
C ASN A 49 2.10 -1.71 8.21
N GLY A 50 3.02 -1.00 7.57
CA GLY A 50 2.98 0.45 7.44
C GLY A 50 4.04 1.21 8.25
N GLY A 51 5.07 0.52 8.76
CA GLY A 51 6.15 1.14 9.55
C GLY A 51 6.82 2.34 8.86
N GLN A 52 7.07 2.26 7.55
CA GLN A 52 7.59 3.40 6.78
C GLN A 52 6.59 4.56 6.74
N THR A 53 5.30 4.29 6.54
CA THR A 53 4.23 5.31 6.54
C THR A 53 4.19 6.04 7.88
N THR A 54 4.11 5.29 8.99
CA THR A 54 4.06 5.83 10.35
C THR A 54 5.30 6.64 10.68
N ALA A 55 6.49 6.10 10.41
CA ALA A 55 7.75 6.80 10.65
C ALA A 55 7.85 8.09 9.82
N THR A 56 7.46 8.05 8.54
CA THR A 56 7.53 9.22 7.67
C THR A 56 6.60 10.33 8.15
N ILE A 57 5.38 10.00 8.61
CA ILE A 57 4.45 10.99 9.18
C ILE A 57 5.06 11.62 10.44
N TYR A 58 5.52 10.79 11.39
CA TYR A 58 6.13 11.26 12.64
C TYR A 58 7.32 12.19 12.41
N PHE A 59 8.27 11.78 11.56
CA PHE A 59 9.43 12.62 11.28
C PHE A 59 9.08 13.86 10.46
N SER A 60 8.04 13.82 9.62
CA SER A 60 7.57 15.00 8.90
C SER A 60 6.99 16.05 9.84
N GLU A 61 6.20 15.63 10.83
CA GLU A 61 5.69 16.51 11.88
C GLU A 61 6.84 17.09 12.73
N LYS A 62 7.80 16.26 13.13
CA LYS A 62 9.01 16.70 13.85
C LYS A 62 9.83 17.72 13.06
N ASP A 63 9.85 17.61 11.73
CA ASP A 63 10.50 18.56 10.83
C ASP A 63 9.67 19.85 10.59
N GLY A 64 8.52 20.00 11.26
CA GLY A 64 7.67 21.18 11.19
C GLY A 64 6.70 21.20 9.99
N LEU A 65 6.47 20.07 9.33
CA LEU A 65 5.43 19.97 8.29
C LEU A 65 4.05 19.85 8.94
N ASP A 66 3.08 20.59 8.39
CA ASP A 66 1.68 20.45 8.77
C ASP A 66 1.11 19.12 8.23
N ILE A 67 0.73 18.23 9.15
CA ILE A 67 0.14 16.92 8.85
C ILE A 67 -1.39 16.89 9.05
N SER A 68 -2.03 18.02 9.35
CA SER A 68 -3.47 18.07 9.65
C SER A 68 -4.38 17.53 8.54
N LYS A 69 -3.90 17.57 7.28
CA LYS A 69 -4.62 17.07 6.10
C LYS A 69 -4.22 15.64 5.70
N VAL A 70 -3.26 15.04 6.40
CA VAL A 70 -2.78 13.68 6.11
C VAL A 70 -3.75 12.67 6.71
N ASN A 71 -4.50 12.01 5.83
CA ASN A 71 -5.39 10.91 6.21
C ASN A 71 -4.79 9.57 5.78
N VAL A 72 -4.94 8.54 6.61
CA VAL A 72 -4.39 7.20 6.36
C VAL A 72 -5.49 6.16 6.48
N MET A 73 -5.57 5.26 5.49
CA MET A 73 -6.45 4.10 5.58
C MET A 73 -5.87 3.11 6.61
N ALA A 74 -6.70 2.62 7.53
CA ALA A 74 -6.30 1.57 8.47
C ALA A 74 -7.17 0.32 8.26
N LYS A 75 -6.54 -0.82 8.03
CA LYS A 75 -7.18 -2.14 8.11
C LYS A 75 -6.91 -2.72 9.50
N ILE A 76 -7.97 -2.89 10.28
CA ILE A 76 -7.87 -3.33 11.68
C ILE A 76 -8.46 -4.73 11.80
N ASN A 77 -7.68 -5.68 12.30
CA ASN A 77 -8.10 -7.05 12.57
C ASN A 77 -8.16 -7.25 14.08
N VAL A 78 -9.36 -7.49 14.62
CA VAL A 78 -9.56 -7.77 16.04
C VAL A 78 -9.67 -9.28 16.22
N ALA A 79 -8.62 -9.89 16.78
CA ALA A 79 -8.51 -11.32 17.01
C ALA A 79 -9.07 -11.67 18.40
N LYS A 80 -10.40 -11.72 18.50
CA LYS A 80 -11.08 -12.04 19.76
C LYS A 80 -10.82 -13.50 20.14
N GLU A 81 -10.59 -13.74 21.43
CA GLU A 81 -10.46 -15.09 22.02
C GLU A 81 -9.34 -15.96 21.42
N SER A 82 -8.34 -15.34 20.80
CA SER A 82 -7.18 -16.05 20.24
C SER A 82 -6.17 -16.38 21.33
N THR A 83 -5.56 -17.57 21.25
CA THR A 83 -4.37 -17.89 22.04
C THR A 83 -3.19 -17.00 21.60
N ILE A 84 -2.16 -16.90 22.46
CA ILE A 84 -0.94 -16.14 22.13
C ILE A 84 -0.30 -16.67 20.83
N ASP A 85 -0.22 -18.00 20.67
CA ASP A 85 0.38 -18.63 19.50
C ASP A 85 -0.41 -18.32 18.20
N GLU A 86 -1.75 -18.36 18.26
CA GLU A 86 -2.60 -18.01 17.11
C GLU A 86 -2.46 -16.53 16.72
N LEU A 87 -2.30 -15.63 17.70
CA LEU A 87 -2.07 -14.22 17.46
C LEU A 87 -0.71 -13.99 16.79
N GLU A 88 0.35 -14.65 17.27
CA GLU A 88 1.68 -14.58 16.66
C GLU A 88 1.68 -15.14 15.23
N GLU A 89 0.98 -16.25 15.01
CA GLU A 89 0.81 -16.82 13.66
C GLU A 89 0.05 -15.86 12.74
N LEU A 90 -1.03 -15.25 13.22
CA LEU A 90 -1.79 -14.25 12.47
C LEU A 90 -0.91 -13.05 12.08
N ILE A 91 -0.13 -12.52 13.02
CA ILE A 91 0.80 -11.41 12.78
C ILE A 91 1.84 -11.79 11.71
N SER A 92 2.43 -12.98 11.83
CA SER A 92 3.41 -13.52 10.89
C SER A 92 2.82 -13.67 9.48
N ASN A 93 1.62 -14.24 9.38
CA ASN A 93 0.92 -14.43 8.13
C ASN A 93 0.55 -13.09 7.48
N ILE A 94 0.02 -12.12 8.24
CA ILE A 94 -0.29 -10.79 7.71
C ILE A 94 0.96 -10.12 7.12
N SER A 95 2.09 -10.18 7.83
CA SER A 95 3.35 -9.63 7.34
C SER A 95 3.80 -10.31 6.04
N THR A 96 3.77 -11.65 6.01
CA THR A 96 4.17 -12.46 4.85
C THR A 96 3.30 -12.15 3.62
N PHE A 97 1.98 -12.17 3.78
CA PHE A 97 1.05 -11.94 2.66
C PHE A 97 1.09 -10.49 2.16
N SER A 98 1.23 -9.50 3.06
CA SER A 98 1.32 -8.09 2.65
C SER A 98 2.58 -7.80 1.83
N ASN A 99 3.71 -8.40 2.21
CA ASN A 99 4.96 -8.27 1.47
C ASN A 99 4.95 -9.02 0.13
N ALA A 100 4.30 -10.19 0.06
CA ALA A 100 4.14 -10.95 -1.17
C ALA A 100 3.29 -10.20 -2.22
N GLN A 101 2.21 -9.51 -1.80
CA GLN A 101 1.34 -8.75 -2.69
C GLN A 101 1.96 -7.43 -3.19
N SER A 102 2.89 -6.85 -2.42
CA SER A 102 3.49 -5.54 -2.73
C SER A 102 4.49 -5.57 -3.90
N ARG A 103 4.76 -6.75 -4.48
CA ARG A 103 5.77 -6.94 -5.53
C ARG A 103 5.22 -6.61 -6.94
N VAL A 104 4.60 -5.44 -7.11
CA VAL A 104 4.36 -4.85 -8.43
C VAL A 104 5.53 -3.93 -8.74
N SER A 105 6.36 -4.28 -9.72
CA SER A 105 7.52 -3.46 -10.05
C SER A 105 7.10 -2.18 -10.79
N LYS A 106 7.91 -1.11 -10.70
CA LYS A 106 7.72 0.09 -11.54
C LYS A 106 7.74 -0.25 -13.04
N VAL A 107 8.39 -1.34 -13.42
CA VAL A 107 8.42 -1.86 -14.80
C VAL A 107 7.03 -2.38 -15.18
N ASP A 108 6.36 -3.09 -14.28
CA ASP A 108 4.98 -3.60 -14.50
C ASP A 108 3.97 -2.46 -14.64
N LEU A 109 4.11 -1.38 -13.85
CA LEU A 109 3.27 -0.19 -14.01
C LEU A 109 3.58 0.57 -15.31
N ARG A 110 4.85 0.68 -15.70
CA ARG A 110 5.26 1.33 -16.96
C ARG A 110 4.84 0.54 -18.19
N SER A 111 4.61 -0.77 -18.09
CA SER A 111 4.10 -1.59 -19.20
C SER A 111 2.74 -1.13 -19.77
N ARG A 112 2.00 -0.30 -19.01
CA ARG A 112 0.73 0.35 -19.41
C ARG A 112 0.94 1.66 -20.19
N ASN A 113 2.18 2.09 -20.37
CA ASN A 113 2.52 3.29 -21.15
C ASN A 113 2.08 3.13 -22.62
N PRO A 114 1.33 4.11 -23.20
CA PRO A 114 0.80 4.01 -24.57
C PRO A 114 1.85 3.75 -25.64
N GLN A 115 3.05 4.35 -25.52
CA GLN A 115 4.14 4.14 -26.46
C GLN A 115 4.64 2.69 -26.45
N LEU A 116 4.71 2.05 -25.27
CA LEU A 116 5.08 0.63 -25.15
C LEU A 116 4.00 -0.31 -25.67
N VAL A 117 2.72 0.07 -25.56
CA VAL A 117 1.60 -0.68 -26.17
C VAL A 117 1.70 -0.63 -27.70
N GLN A 118 1.95 0.55 -28.26
CA GLN A 118 2.15 0.71 -29.71
C GLN A 118 3.36 -0.09 -30.21
N LEU A 119 4.48 -0.03 -29.49
CA LEU A 119 5.68 -0.78 -29.85
C LEU A 119 5.44 -2.31 -29.86
N LYS A 120 4.67 -2.83 -28.90
CA LYS A 120 4.24 -4.24 -28.93
C LYS A 120 3.36 -4.52 -30.16
N GLY A 121 2.40 -3.65 -30.49
CA GLY A 121 1.56 -3.82 -31.68
C GLY A 121 2.38 -3.93 -32.98
N LEU A 122 3.47 -3.17 -33.09
CA LEU A 122 4.35 -3.23 -34.27
C LEU A 122 5.04 -4.59 -34.45
N THR A 123 5.23 -5.36 -33.39
CA THR A 123 5.81 -6.72 -33.50
C THR A 123 4.93 -7.68 -34.28
N GLU A 124 3.62 -7.40 -34.36
CA GLU A 124 2.64 -8.22 -35.08
C GLU A 124 2.54 -7.82 -36.57
N SER A 125 2.90 -6.58 -36.91
CA SER A 125 2.72 -6.02 -38.25
C SER A 125 4.03 -5.73 -39.02
N VAL A 126 5.19 -5.71 -38.34
CA VAL A 126 6.48 -5.35 -38.94
C VAL A 126 7.44 -6.52 -38.87
N VAL A 127 8.03 -6.88 -40.02
CA VAL A 127 9.16 -7.82 -40.10
C VAL A 127 10.48 -7.06 -40.21
N THR A 128 11.57 -7.65 -39.75
CA THR A 128 12.90 -7.07 -39.94
C THR A 128 13.27 -7.03 -41.43
N PRO A 129 14.27 -6.23 -41.86
CA PRO A 129 14.78 -6.25 -43.23
C PRO A 129 15.25 -7.64 -43.70
N SER A 130 15.60 -8.53 -42.76
CA SER A 130 15.94 -9.92 -43.01
C SER A 130 14.73 -10.88 -43.06
N GLY A 131 13.51 -10.36 -43.03
CA GLY A 131 12.26 -11.12 -43.09
C GLY A 131 11.89 -11.86 -41.81
N LYS A 132 12.59 -11.61 -40.69
CA LYS A 132 12.32 -12.28 -39.41
C LYS A 132 11.30 -11.51 -38.59
N LYS A 133 10.46 -12.24 -37.85
CA LYS A 133 9.63 -11.66 -36.80
C LYS A 133 10.50 -11.34 -35.59
N TRP A 134 10.19 -10.23 -34.92
CA TRP A 134 10.84 -9.78 -33.70
C TRP A 134 9.78 -9.67 -32.60
N PHE A 135 10.19 -9.79 -31.34
CA PHE A 135 9.26 -9.71 -30.21
C PHE A 135 9.68 -8.57 -29.27
N PHE A 136 8.69 -7.98 -28.61
CA PHE A 136 8.89 -6.97 -27.57
C PHE A 136 8.06 -7.34 -26.34
N GLU A 137 8.74 -7.61 -25.24
CA GLU A 137 8.12 -7.94 -23.96
C GLU A 137 7.97 -6.67 -23.11
N ARG A 138 6.75 -6.40 -22.62
CA ARG A 138 6.43 -5.14 -21.93
C ARG A 138 6.70 -5.16 -20.42
N ALA A 139 6.80 -6.34 -19.81
CA ALA A 139 7.07 -6.56 -18.39
C ALA A 139 7.78 -7.91 -18.23
N LYS A 140 8.79 -8.00 -17.37
CA LYS A 140 9.41 -9.29 -17.02
C LYS A 140 8.45 -10.07 -16.14
N GLY A 141 8.17 -11.32 -16.50
CA GLY A 141 7.60 -12.31 -15.58
C GLY A 141 8.53 -12.59 -14.40
#